data_AF-A0A090T891-F1
#
_entry.id   AF-A0A090T891-F1
#
_cell.length_a   1.000
_cell.length_b   1.000
_cell.length_c   1.000
_cell.angle_alpha   90.00
_cell.angle_beta   90.00
_cell.angle_gamma   90.00
#
_symmetry.space_group_name_H-M   'P 1'
#
loop_
_entity.id
_entity.type
_entity.pdbx_description
1 polymer ?
#
loop_
_entity_poly.entity_id
_entity_poly.type
_entity_poly.pdbx_seq_one_letter_code
_entity_poly.pdbx_strand_id
1 'polypeptide(L)'
;METVLAKIVDDKKIWVEERKQTQPLESFKADLVPSDRSFYGALSTGKTAFILECKKASPSKGLIRDDFDLDYIASVYNNHASAISVLTDEKYFQGNFDFLPQVRRQVKQPVLCKDFMIDTYQVYLARHYNADAILLMLSVLNDEEYRELAEVAESLELGILTEVSNEEELERAIALGAKVVGINNRNLRDLSVNLDRTKELAPKLSEGTIIISESGIYNHQQVRDLCAYANGFLIGSSLMAEDNLELAVRKVLLGENKVCGLTHADDAAKAYQAGAVKGGLIFVEKSPRFVDAESARIVMSGAPLEFVGVFQNHNPEFVANTANELKLSAVQLHGDEDQAT
;
A
#
# COMPACT_ATOMS: atom_id res chain seq x y z
N MET A 1 21.12 -23.28 9.16
CA MET A 1 21.35 -21.99 8.48
C MET A 1 20.36 -21.02 9.09
N GLU A 2 20.83 -19.90 9.62
CA GLU A 2 19.98 -18.90 10.29
C GLU A 2 19.02 -18.28 9.26
N THR A 3 17.73 -18.15 9.61
CA THR A 3 16.74 -17.57 8.68
C THR A 3 16.89 -16.04 8.63
N VAL A 4 16.43 -15.40 7.55
CA VAL A 4 16.46 -13.93 7.43
C VAL A 4 15.70 -13.28 8.59
N LEU A 5 14.55 -13.84 8.97
CA LEU A 5 13.77 -13.36 10.11
C LEU A 5 14.53 -13.43 11.44
N ALA A 6 15.20 -14.55 11.73
CA ALA A 6 15.95 -14.72 12.97
C ALA A 6 17.04 -13.65 13.12
N LYS A 7 17.78 -13.39 12.03
CA LYS A 7 18.81 -12.35 12.00
C LYS A 7 18.25 -10.95 12.28
N ILE A 8 17.10 -10.62 11.69
CA ILE A 8 16.44 -9.32 11.90
C ILE A 8 16.05 -9.15 13.36
N VAL A 9 15.45 -10.18 13.96
CA VAL A 9 15.02 -10.16 15.37
C VAL A 9 16.21 -10.04 16.32
N ASP A 10 17.33 -10.72 16.05
CA ASP A 10 18.52 -10.61 16.90
C ASP A 10 19.17 -9.23 16.82
N ASP A 11 19.22 -8.62 15.63
CA ASP A 11 19.64 -7.23 15.50
C ASP A 11 18.67 -6.26 16.18
N LYS A 12 17.36 -6.55 16.17
CA LYS A 12 16.34 -5.74 16.83
C LYS A 12 16.50 -5.74 18.35
N LYS A 13 16.86 -6.87 18.96
CA LYS A 13 17.17 -6.94 20.41
C LYS A 13 18.28 -5.97 20.78
N ILE A 14 19.34 -5.91 19.98
CA ILE A 14 20.46 -4.98 20.19
C ILE A 14 19.96 -3.53 20.08
N TRP A 15 19.21 -3.22 19.02
CA TRP A 15 18.64 -1.88 18.83
C TRP A 15 17.73 -1.47 20.00
N VAL A 16 16.89 -2.37 20.52
CA VAL A 16 15.99 -2.07 21.64
C VAL A 16 16.77 -1.72 22.90
N GLU A 17 17.81 -2.50 23.24
CA GLU A 17 18.61 -2.24 24.43
C GLU A 17 19.40 -0.92 24.33
N GLU A 18 19.95 -0.62 23.15
CA GLU A 18 20.61 0.67 22.89
C GLU A 18 19.61 1.84 22.94
N ARG A 19 18.40 1.64 22.40
CA ARG A 19 17.35 2.67 22.41
C ARG A 19 16.83 2.94 23.82
N LYS A 20 16.66 1.91 24.65
CA LYS A 20 16.31 2.07 26.09
C LYS A 20 17.37 2.86 26.86
N GLN A 21 18.65 2.74 26.52
CA GLN A 21 19.71 3.54 27.15
C GLN A 21 19.66 5.01 26.71
N THR A 22 19.43 5.26 25.42
CA THR A 22 19.41 6.62 24.86
C THR A 22 18.10 7.37 25.15
N GLN A 23 16.98 6.66 25.25
CA GLN A 23 15.67 7.20 25.63
C GLN A 23 14.96 6.21 26.57
N PRO A 24 15.27 6.26 27.88
CA PRO A 24 14.65 5.39 28.87
C PRO A 24 13.14 5.56 28.95
N LEU A 25 12.40 4.47 29.18
CA LEU A 25 10.92 4.47 29.20
C LEU A 25 10.34 5.51 30.17
N GLU A 26 10.92 5.60 31.38
CA GLU A 26 10.48 6.53 32.42
C GLU A 26 10.59 8.01 32.01
N SER A 27 11.39 8.33 30.98
CA SER A 27 11.54 9.71 30.49
C SER A 27 10.32 10.21 29.69
N PHE A 28 9.42 9.32 29.26
CA PHE A 28 8.27 9.70 28.42
C PHE A 28 6.96 8.95 28.72
N LYS A 29 7.00 7.82 29.44
CA LYS A 29 5.82 6.98 29.68
C LYS A 29 4.68 7.73 30.36
N ALA A 30 5.00 8.59 31.33
CA ALA A 30 4.01 9.36 32.10
C ALA A 30 3.24 10.39 31.24
N ASP A 31 3.83 10.82 30.13
CA ASP A 31 3.25 11.83 29.23
C ASP A 31 2.43 11.21 28.08
N LEU A 32 2.38 9.87 28.01
CA LEU A 32 1.65 9.17 26.97
C LEU A 32 0.14 9.37 27.15
N VAL A 33 -0.50 9.72 26.05
CA VAL A 33 -1.96 9.71 25.92
C VAL A 33 -2.38 8.57 25.00
N PRO A 34 -3.54 7.95 25.23
CA PRO A 34 -4.10 6.97 24.30
C PRO A 34 -4.23 7.50 22.87
N SER A 35 -4.32 6.59 21.90
CA SER A 35 -4.62 6.92 20.52
C SER A 35 -6.03 7.47 20.37
N ASP A 36 -6.20 8.58 19.65
CA ASP A 36 -7.51 9.15 19.32
C ASP A 36 -8.03 8.71 17.93
N ARG A 37 -7.33 7.78 17.26
CA ARG A 37 -7.71 7.25 15.93
C ARG A 37 -7.98 5.76 15.99
N SER A 38 -9.20 5.37 15.64
CA SER A 38 -9.60 3.96 15.66
C SER A 38 -9.08 3.21 14.42
N PHE A 39 -8.04 2.41 14.61
CA PHE A 39 -7.54 1.48 13.59
C PHE A 39 -8.60 0.45 13.16
N TYR A 40 -9.24 -0.19 14.14
CA TYR A 40 -10.30 -1.17 13.88
C TYR A 40 -11.47 -0.53 13.11
N GLY A 41 -11.94 0.65 13.54
CA GLY A 41 -13.04 1.35 12.87
C GLY A 41 -12.72 1.73 11.42
N ALA A 42 -11.47 2.12 11.13
CA ALA A 42 -11.03 2.47 9.79
C ALA A 42 -11.03 1.27 8.82
N LEU A 43 -10.85 0.04 9.33
CA LEU A 43 -10.87 -1.18 8.53
C LEU A 43 -12.27 -1.81 8.43
N SER A 44 -13.19 -1.49 9.34
CA SER A 44 -14.55 -2.04 9.40
C SER A 44 -15.60 -1.20 8.67
N THR A 45 -15.32 -0.71 7.46
CA THR A 45 -16.24 0.19 6.73
C THR A 45 -17.21 -0.52 5.78
N GLY A 46 -17.12 -1.85 5.66
CA GLY A 46 -17.90 -2.66 4.69
C GLY A 46 -17.42 -2.55 3.24
N LYS A 47 -16.39 -1.73 2.97
CA LYS A 47 -15.66 -1.67 1.71
C LYS A 47 -14.30 -2.35 1.88
N THR A 48 -13.69 -2.76 0.77
CA THR A 48 -12.30 -3.22 0.78
C THR A 48 -11.39 -2.13 1.36
N ALA A 49 -10.69 -2.46 2.44
CA ALA A 49 -9.77 -1.55 3.10
C ALA A 49 -8.37 -1.61 2.47
N PHE A 50 -7.68 -0.48 2.45
CA PHE A 50 -6.29 -0.41 1.97
C PHE A 50 -5.39 0.19 3.04
N ILE A 51 -4.42 -0.60 3.49
CA ILE A 51 -3.30 -0.16 4.32
C ILE A 51 -2.14 0.14 3.36
N LEU A 52 -1.92 1.42 3.07
CA LEU A 52 -0.85 1.83 2.15
C LEU A 52 0.43 2.08 2.93
N GLU A 53 1.54 1.50 2.47
CA GLU A 53 2.76 1.39 3.25
C GLU A 53 3.86 2.33 2.73
N CYS A 54 4.41 3.15 3.62
CA CYS A 54 5.59 3.97 3.42
C CYS A 54 6.83 3.11 3.64
N LYS A 55 7.46 2.65 2.57
CA LYS A 55 8.60 1.72 2.60
C LYS A 55 9.72 2.16 1.66
N LYS A 56 10.87 2.51 2.24
CA LYS A 56 12.06 2.95 1.49
C LYS A 56 12.88 1.79 0.94
N ALA A 57 13.11 0.76 1.75
CA ALA A 57 13.89 -0.42 1.39
C ALA A 57 13.23 -1.71 1.91
N SER A 58 13.73 -2.88 1.49
CA SER A 58 13.41 -4.16 2.10
C SER A 58 14.58 -5.15 2.04
N PRO A 59 14.63 -6.18 2.92
CA PRO A 59 15.62 -7.25 2.82
C PRO A 59 15.67 -7.96 1.47
N SER A 60 14.53 -8.06 0.79
CA SER A 60 14.38 -8.80 -0.47
C SER A 60 14.71 -7.99 -1.71
N LYS A 61 14.55 -6.67 -1.69
CA LYS A 61 14.72 -5.79 -2.86
C LYS A 61 15.83 -4.75 -2.69
N GLY A 62 16.41 -4.62 -1.50
CA GLY A 62 17.30 -3.52 -1.18
C GLY A 62 16.54 -2.20 -1.19
N LEU A 63 17.17 -1.14 -1.71
CA LEU A 63 16.53 0.16 -1.89
C LEU A 63 15.40 0.05 -2.92
N ILE A 64 14.20 0.48 -2.55
CA ILE A 64 12.99 0.45 -3.41
C ILE A 64 12.72 1.85 -3.96
N ARG A 65 12.83 2.88 -3.11
CA ARG A 65 12.58 4.27 -3.49
C ARG A 65 13.74 5.14 -3.03
N ASP A 66 14.51 5.65 -3.97
CA ASP A 66 15.65 6.54 -3.69
C ASP A 66 15.15 7.89 -3.15
N ASP A 67 14.26 8.54 -3.92
CA ASP A 67 13.57 9.77 -3.52
C ASP A 67 12.37 9.48 -2.60
N PHE A 68 12.67 9.31 -1.31
CA PHE A 68 11.70 8.97 -0.27
C PHE A 68 11.11 10.22 0.41
N ASP A 69 10.47 11.08 -0.37
CA ASP A 69 9.72 12.24 0.13
C ASP A 69 8.42 11.78 0.83
N LEU A 70 8.46 11.73 2.15
CA LEU A 70 7.33 11.34 3.00
C LEU A 70 6.17 12.33 2.96
N ASP A 71 6.40 13.62 2.70
CA ASP A 71 5.33 14.60 2.63
C ASP A 71 4.53 14.37 1.33
N TYR A 72 5.21 14.12 0.21
CA TYR A 72 4.56 13.68 -1.02
C TYR A 72 3.80 12.35 -0.83
N ILE A 73 4.45 11.33 -0.26
CA ILE A 73 3.83 10.00 -0.05
C ILE A 73 2.57 10.12 0.82
N ALA A 74 2.66 10.82 1.95
CA ALA A 74 1.53 11.02 2.85
C ALA A 74 0.38 11.78 2.18
N SER A 75 0.69 12.80 1.37
CA SER A 75 -0.32 13.58 0.64
C SER A 75 -1.13 12.72 -0.35
N VAL A 76 -0.46 11.80 -1.04
CA VAL A 76 -1.11 10.85 -1.96
C VAL A 76 -1.94 9.85 -1.17
N TYR A 77 -1.33 9.15 -0.22
CA TYR A 77 -2.01 8.11 0.55
C TYR A 77 -3.21 8.62 1.35
N ASN A 78 -3.22 9.88 1.80
CA ASN A 78 -4.35 10.49 2.49
C ASN A 78 -5.67 10.44 1.68
N ASN A 79 -5.60 10.40 0.35
CA ASN A 79 -6.77 10.36 -0.51
C ASN A 79 -7.31 8.95 -0.75
N HIS A 80 -6.53 7.91 -0.46
CA HIS A 80 -6.80 6.54 -0.91
C HIS A 80 -6.83 5.51 0.21
N ALA A 81 -6.04 5.71 1.27
CA ALA A 81 -5.82 4.72 2.30
C ALA A 81 -6.94 4.72 3.36
N SER A 82 -7.22 3.54 3.90
CA SER A 82 -8.00 3.36 5.13
C SER A 82 -7.10 3.52 6.36
N ALA A 83 -5.87 3.02 6.29
CA ALA A 83 -4.81 3.20 7.28
C ALA A 83 -3.46 3.37 6.55
N ILE A 84 -2.48 3.99 7.19
CA ILE A 84 -1.14 4.14 6.59
C ILE A 84 -0.14 3.38 7.44
N SER A 85 0.60 2.45 6.82
CA SER A 85 1.68 1.71 7.47
C SER A 85 2.99 2.45 7.28
N VAL A 86 3.75 2.62 8.36
CA VAL A 86 5.06 3.28 8.33
C VAL A 86 6.10 2.32 8.90
N LEU A 87 7.14 2.06 8.12
CA LEU A 87 8.26 1.24 8.58
C LEU A 87 9.13 2.06 9.52
N THR A 88 9.43 1.49 10.68
CA THR A 88 10.31 2.12 11.69
C THR A 88 11.63 1.36 11.89
N ASP A 89 11.78 0.20 11.27
CA ASP A 89 13.05 -0.52 11.28
C ASP A 89 14.10 0.17 10.40
N GLU A 90 15.17 0.66 11.04
CA GLU A 90 16.24 1.41 10.38
C GLU A 90 17.12 0.52 9.49
N LYS A 91 17.56 -0.63 10.00
CA LYS A 91 18.64 -1.42 9.39
C LYS A 91 18.21 -2.12 8.09
N TYR A 92 17.00 -2.67 8.06
CA TYR A 92 16.52 -3.52 6.98
C TYR A 92 15.53 -2.82 6.05
N PHE A 93 14.81 -1.83 6.56
CA PHE A 93 13.78 -1.11 5.80
C PHE A 93 14.11 0.37 5.57
N GLN A 94 15.19 0.89 6.19
CA GLN A 94 15.53 2.31 6.21
C GLN A 94 14.35 3.18 6.70
N GLY A 95 13.61 2.64 7.67
CA GLY A 95 12.55 3.31 8.40
C GLY A 95 13.10 4.21 9.51
N ASN A 96 12.21 4.92 10.19
CA ASN A 96 12.51 5.72 11.38
C ASN A 96 11.20 5.98 12.15
N PHE A 97 11.24 5.92 13.48
CA PHE A 97 10.14 6.34 14.35
C PHE A 97 9.70 7.80 14.11
N ASP A 98 10.61 8.71 13.75
CA ASP A 98 10.29 10.10 13.42
C ASP A 98 9.35 10.25 12.21
N PHE A 99 9.24 9.21 11.36
CA PHE A 99 8.33 9.21 10.23
C PHE A 99 6.86 9.10 10.65
N LEU A 100 6.58 8.47 11.80
CA LEU A 100 5.21 8.32 12.32
C LEU A 100 4.53 9.68 12.55
N PRO A 101 5.08 10.62 13.35
CA PRO A 101 4.43 11.92 13.56
C PRO A 101 4.44 12.77 12.27
N GLN A 102 5.46 12.64 11.42
CA GLN A 102 5.52 13.32 10.13
C GLN A 102 4.36 12.91 9.22
N VAL A 103 4.06 11.62 9.12
CA VAL A 103 2.91 11.12 8.33
C VAL A 103 1.61 11.48 9.03
N ARG A 104 1.49 11.20 10.33
CA ARG A 104 0.24 11.36 11.08
C ARG A 104 -0.33 12.77 11.05
N ARG A 105 0.53 13.79 11.10
CA ARG A 105 0.10 15.21 11.07
C ARG A 105 -0.54 15.62 9.73
N GLN A 106 -0.33 14.86 8.67
CA GLN A 106 -0.79 15.18 7.31
C GLN A 106 -2.05 14.39 6.91
N VAL A 107 -2.36 13.32 7.65
CA VAL A 107 -3.39 12.36 7.29
C VAL A 107 -4.45 12.26 8.38
N LYS A 108 -5.67 11.85 8.02
CA LYS A 108 -6.77 11.63 8.99
C LYS A 108 -6.85 10.19 9.46
N GLN A 109 -6.27 9.28 8.68
CA GLN A 109 -6.24 7.84 8.90
C GLN A 109 -5.40 7.47 10.13
N PRO A 110 -5.69 6.32 10.78
CA PRO A 110 -4.78 5.74 11.74
C PRO A 110 -3.45 5.34 11.08
N VAL A 111 -2.35 5.60 11.77
CA VAL A 111 -0.99 5.25 11.35
C VAL A 111 -0.51 4.00 12.09
N LEU A 112 -0.24 2.94 11.33
CA LEU A 112 0.31 1.68 11.81
C LEU A 112 1.84 1.77 11.86
N CYS A 113 2.41 1.53 13.04
CA CYS A 113 3.85 1.30 13.23
C CYS A 113 4.19 -0.14 12.83
N LYS A 114 4.80 -0.30 11.65
CA LYS A 114 5.25 -1.61 11.15
C LYS A 114 6.72 -1.80 11.52
N ASP A 115 6.96 -2.65 12.51
CA ASP A 115 8.28 -3.05 13.00
C ASP A 115 8.22 -4.48 13.56
N PHE A 116 9.38 -5.02 13.91
CA PHE A 116 9.52 -6.26 14.67
C PHE A 116 9.38 -5.93 16.16
N MET A 117 8.13 -5.93 16.65
CA MET A 117 7.82 -5.72 18.06
C MET A 117 8.18 -6.98 18.86
N ILE A 118 9.11 -6.84 19.81
CA ILE A 118 9.59 -7.91 20.69
C ILE A 118 9.68 -7.50 22.17
N ASP A 119 9.43 -6.22 22.47
CA ASP A 119 9.52 -5.67 23.81
C ASP A 119 8.46 -4.58 24.03
N THR A 120 7.84 -4.55 25.21
CA THR A 120 6.80 -3.57 25.55
C THR A 120 7.30 -2.13 25.46
N TYR A 121 8.59 -1.88 25.65
CA TYR A 121 9.24 -0.60 25.38
C TYR A 121 8.90 -0.06 23.98
N GLN A 122 8.95 -0.91 22.96
CA GLN A 122 8.68 -0.51 21.58
C GLN A 122 7.22 -0.10 21.38
N VAL A 123 6.27 -0.71 22.11
CA VAL A 123 4.85 -0.34 22.05
C VAL A 123 4.64 1.06 22.64
N TYR A 124 5.23 1.34 23.80
CA TYR A 124 5.23 2.68 24.38
C TYR A 124 5.93 3.70 23.47
N LEU A 125 7.05 3.32 22.86
CA LEU A 125 7.80 4.18 21.93
C LEU A 125 6.97 4.48 20.67
N ALA A 126 6.29 3.48 20.09
CA ALA A 126 5.41 3.69 18.95
C ALA A 126 4.32 4.72 19.29
N ARG A 127 3.70 4.61 20.48
CA ARG A 127 2.71 5.59 20.93
C ARG A 127 3.30 6.97 21.21
N HIS A 128 4.52 7.03 21.77
CA HIS A 128 5.25 8.29 21.95
C HIS A 128 5.43 9.03 20.63
N TYR A 129 5.72 8.30 19.56
CA TYR A 129 5.78 8.79 18.17
C TYR A 129 4.41 8.84 17.47
N ASN A 130 3.34 8.85 18.25
CA ASN A 130 1.96 9.00 17.82
C ASN A 130 1.39 7.87 16.95
N ALA A 131 1.99 6.68 16.88
CA ALA A 131 1.35 5.54 16.20
C ALA A 131 -0.04 5.26 16.77
N ASP A 132 -0.98 4.87 15.91
CA ASP A 132 -2.37 4.55 16.27
C ASP A 132 -2.61 3.03 16.23
N ALA A 133 -1.66 2.27 15.69
CA ALA A 133 -1.64 0.81 15.71
C ALA A 133 -0.21 0.26 15.65
N ILE A 134 -0.03 -1.01 16.02
CA ILE A 134 1.22 -1.76 15.92
C ILE A 134 1.04 -3.09 15.19
N LEU A 135 2.15 -3.62 14.68
CA LEU A 135 2.25 -4.99 14.17
C LEU A 135 2.68 -5.93 15.29
N LEU A 136 2.00 -7.07 15.46
CA LEU A 136 2.47 -8.20 16.27
C LEU A 136 2.57 -9.45 15.41
N MET A 137 3.73 -10.09 15.37
CA MET A 137 4.01 -11.23 14.46
C MET A 137 4.07 -12.54 15.23
N LEU A 138 3.19 -13.49 14.92
CA LEU A 138 3.19 -14.80 15.60
C LEU A 138 4.36 -15.69 15.17
N SER A 139 5.03 -15.36 14.07
CA SER A 139 6.30 -15.99 13.68
C SER A 139 7.50 -15.55 14.53
N VAL A 140 7.33 -14.50 15.36
CA VAL A 140 8.38 -13.92 16.22
C VAL A 140 8.04 -14.13 17.69
N LEU A 141 6.78 -13.91 18.06
CA LEU A 141 6.31 -13.92 19.44
C LEU A 141 5.73 -15.27 19.81
N ASN A 142 6.00 -15.71 21.03
CA ASN A 142 5.19 -16.74 21.68
C ASN A 142 3.87 -16.14 22.21
N ASP A 143 2.97 -16.98 22.72
CA ASP A 143 1.64 -16.54 23.16
C ASP A 143 1.66 -15.65 24.41
N GLU A 144 2.65 -15.81 25.29
CA GLU A 144 2.81 -14.98 26.49
C GLU A 144 3.30 -13.59 26.10
N GLU A 145 4.37 -13.52 25.30
CA GLU A 145 4.91 -12.26 24.78
C GLU A 145 3.86 -11.49 23.96
N TYR A 146 3.09 -12.18 23.11
CA TYR A 146 2.00 -11.57 22.36
C TYR A 146 0.97 -10.93 23.29
N ARG A 147 0.54 -11.64 24.35
CA ARG A 147 -0.44 -11.11 25.31
C ARG A 147 0.10 -9.91 26.06
N GLU A 148 1.37 -9.93 26.47
CA GLU A 148 2.02 -8.82 27.15
C GLU A 148 2.07 -7.56 26.27
N LEU A 149 2.52 -7.71 25.02
CA LEU A 149 2.56 -6.62 24.04
C LEU A 149 1.16 -6.10 23.70
N ALA A 150 0.18 -7.01 23.54
CA ALA A 150 -1.20 -6.67 23.24
C ALA A 150 -1.87 -5.92 24.40
N GLU A 151 -1.65 -6.32 25.65
CA GLU A 151 -2.20 -5.65 26.83
C GLU A 151 -1.70 -4.19 26.91
N VAL A 152 -0.41 -3.98 26.66
CA VAL A 152 0.15 -2.61 26.61
C VAL A 152 -0.47 -1.81 25.46
N ALA A 153 -0.59 -2.41 24.28
CA ALA A 153 -1.20 -1.75 23.12
C ALA A 153 -2.66 -1.35 23.40
N GLU A 154 -3.46 -2.25 23.98
CA GLU A 154 -4.85 -1.99 24.33
C GLU A 154 -4.97 -0.90 25.42
N SER A 155 -4.08 -0.87 26.41
CA SER A 155 -4.05 0.18 27.44
C SER A 155 -3.81 1.60 26.88
N LEU A 156 -3.22 1.68 25.68
CA LEU A 156 -2.93 2.91 24.95
C LEU A 156 -3.90 3.15 23.77
N GLU A 157 -4.99 2.39 23.70
CA GLU A 157 -5.97 2.40 22.61
C GLU A 157 -5.35 2.18 21.21
N LEU A 158 -4.20 1.50 21.13
CA LEU A 158 -3.58 1.14 19.87
C LEU A 158 -4.33 -0.03 19.22
N GLY A 159 -4.51 0.06 17.91
CA GLY A 159 -4.86 -1.10 17.10
C GLY A 159 -3.73 -2.12 17.04
N ILE A 160 -4.09 -3.38 16.81
CA ILE A 160 -3.14 -4.47 16.59
C ILE A 160 -3.46 -5.12 15.25
N LEU A 161 -2.46 -5.16 14.36
CA LEU A 161 -2.44 -6.04 13.20
C LEU A 161 -1.64 -7.30 13.58
N THR A 162 -2.33 -8.43 13.73
CA THR A 162 -1.71 -9.71 14.08
C THR A 162 -1.30 -10.45 12.83
N GLU A 163 0.01 -10.53 12.56
CA GLU A 163 0.55 -11.13 11.35
C GLU A 163 0.77 -12.64 11.53
N VAL A 164 0.28 -13.41 10.55
CA VAL A 164 0.44 -14.86 10.44
C VAL A 164 0.97 -15.25 9.05
N SER A 165 1.71 -16.35 9.01
CA SER A 165 2.40 -16.85 7.82
C SER A 165 2.16 -18.34 7.57
N ASN A 166 1.49 -19.05 8.46
CA ASN A 166 1.16 -20.47 8.30
C ASN A 166 -0.06 -20.84 9.16
N GLU A 167 -0.48 -22.10 9.06
CA GLU A 167 -1.65 -22.62 9.74
C GLU A 167 -1.48 -22.65 11.27
N GLU A 168 -0.31 -23.01 11.80
CA GLU A 168 -0.05 -23.01 13.24
C GLU A 168 -0.18 -21.60 13.83
N GLU A 169 0.39 -20.60 13.17
CA GLU A 169 0.26 -19.19 13.56
C GLU A 169 -1.20 -18.72 13.45
N LEU A 170 -1.96 -19.19 12.46
CA LEU A 170 -3.38 -18.88 12.32
C LEU A 170 -4.21 -19.43 13.49
N GLU A 171 -3.99 -20.70 13.85
CA GLU A 171 -4.66 -21.33 15.00
C GLU A 171 -4.37 -20.56 16.30
N ARG A 172 -3.12 -20.13 16.48
CA ARG A 172 -2.72 -19.27 17.61
C ARG A 172 -3.44 -17.92 17.56
N ALA A 173 -3.52 -17.25 16.42
CA ALA A 173 -4.24 -15.99 16.29
C ALA A 173 -5.73 -16.11 16.68
N ILE A 174 -6.37 -17.24 16.31
CA ILE A 174 -7.75 -17.55 16.71
C ILE A 174 -7.84 -17.76 18.22
N ALA A 175 -6.96 -18.57 18.80
CA ALA A 175 -6.92 -18.83 20.25
C ALA A 175 -6.64 -17.57 21.08
N LEU A 176 -5.88 -16.63 20.53
CA LEU A 176 -5.55 -15.34 21.13
C LEU A 176 -6.63 -14.26 20.92
N GLY A 177 -7.70 -14.57 20.15
CA GLY A 177 -8.80 -13.64 19.91
C GLY A 177 -8.42 -12.41 19.07
N ALA A 178 -7.48 -12.56 18.13
CA ALA A 178 -7.04 -11.46 17.29
C ALA A 178 -8.19 -10.86 16.46
N LYS A 179 -8.38 -9.53 16.57
CA LYS A 179 -9.47 -8.80 15.89
C LYS A 179 -9.14 -8.50 14.42
N VAL A 180 -7.88 -8.20 14.12
CA VAL A 180 -7.37 -8.00 12.75
C VAL A 180 -6.23 -8.97 12.53
N VAL A 181 -6.37 -9.83 11.53
CA VAL A 181 -5.35 -10.81 11.15
C VAL A 181 -4.79 -10.46 9.78
N GLY A 182 -3.48 -10.24 9.74
CA GLY A 182 -2.69 -10.03 8.54
C GLY A 182 -2.11 -11.34 8.03
N ILE A 183 -2.54 -11.80 6.86
CA ILE A 183 -1.98 -13.00 6.24
C ILE A 183 -0.83 -12.56 5.32
N ASN A 184 0.40 -12.84 5.75
CA ASN A 184 1.58 -12.48 4.97
C ASN A 184 1.88 -13.53 3.91
N ASN A 185 1.59 -13.19 2.66
CA ASN A 185 1.86 -14.04 1.50
C ASN A 185 3.37 -14.19 1.24
N ARG A 186 4.22 -13.36 1.86
CA ARG A 186 5.68 -13.53 1.82
C ARG A 186 6.15 -14.35 3.01
N ASN A 187 6.86 -15.43 2.74
CA ASN A 187 7.59 -16.15 3.79
C ASN A 187 8.87 -15.39 4.12
N LEU A 188 9.00 -14.83 5.33
CA LEU A 188 10.21 -14.09 5.72
C LEU A 188 11.42 -14.99 6.02
N ARG A 189 11.25 -16.32 6.04
CA ARG A 189 12.36 -17.27 6.21
C ARG A 189 13.17 -17.43 4.92
N ASP A 190 12.51 -17.42 3.76
CA ASP A 190 13.11 -17.66 2.43
C ASP A 190 12.77 -16.59 1.35
N LEU A 191 11.94 -15.61 1.71
CA LEU A 191 11.47 -14.48 0.90
C LEU A 191 10.54 -14.83 -0.28
N SER A 192 10.12 -16.09 -0.40
CA SER A 192 9.13 -16.54 -1.40
C SER A 192 7.78 -15.86 -1.20
N VAL A 193 7.01 -15.70 -2.28
CA VAL A 193 5.67 -15.09 -2.25
C VAL A 193 4.66 -16.06 -2.85
N ASN A 194 3.60 -16.37 -2.10
CA ASN A 194 2.48 -17.18 -2.56
C ASN A 194 1.15 -16.57 -2.13
N LEU A 195 0.37 -16.06 -3.09
CA LEU A 195 -0.95 -15.46 -2.83
C LEU A 195 -2.02 -16.49 -2.44
N ASP A 196 -1.82 -17.78 -2.76
CA ASP A 196 -2.77 -18.83 -2.38
C ASP A 196 -2.82 -19.02 -0.87
N ARG A 197 -1.79 -18.60 -0.12
CA ARG A 197 -1.81 -18.58 1.34
C ARG A 197 -3.00 -17.80 1.90
N THR A 198 -3.32 -16.64 1.32
CA THR A 198 -4.52 -15.88 1.71
C THR A 198 -5.79 -16.70 1.46
N LYS A 199 -5.88 -17.37 0.30
CA LYS A 199 -7.07 -18.16 -0.07
C LYS A 199 -7.24 -19.39 0.82
N GLU A 200 -6.15 -20.00 1.28
CA GLU A 200 -6.14 -21.20 2.11
C GLU A 200 -6.41 -20.90 3.59
N LEU A 201 -5.84 -19.82 4.12
CA LEU A 201 -5.90 -19.50 5.54
C LEU A 201 -7.12 -18.65 5.90
N ALA A 202 -7.50 -17.67 5.07
CA ALA A 202 -8.59 -16.75 5.39
C ALA A 202 -9.94 -17.44 5.69
N PRO A 203 -10.37 -18.49 4.96
CA PRO A 203 -11.65 -19.15 5.22
C PRO A 203 -11.75 -19.85 6.59
N LYS A 204 -10.62 -20.03 7.30
CA LYS A 204 -10.60 -20.66 8.63
C LYS A 204 -10.80 -19.65 9.76
N LEU A 205 -10.69 -18.35 9.48
CA LEU A 205 -10.95 -17.29 10.45
C LEU A 205 -12.45 -17.08 10.64
N SER A 206 -12.84 -16.63 11.83
CA SER A 206 -14.24 -16.34 12.13
C SER A 206 -14.75 -15.14 11.32
N GLU A 207 -16.06 -15.10 11.02
CA GLU A 207 -16.69 -14.02 10.24
C GLU A 207 -16.51 -12.61 10.87
N GLY A 208 -16.26 -12.53 12.18
CA GLY A 208 -15.99 -11.28 12.89
C GLY A 208 -14.54 -10.79 12.80
N THR A 209 -13.61 -11.59 12.27
CA THR A 209 -12.20 -11.21 12.13
C THR A 209 -11.99 -10.37 10.89
N ILE A 210 -11.31 -9.23 11.02
CA ILE A 210 -10.91 -8.41 9.88
C ILE A 210 -9.65 -9.02 9.27
N ILE A 211 -9.74 -9.46 8.01
CA ILE A 211 -8.67 -10.16 7.31
C ILE A 211 -7.96 -9.18 6.37
N ILE A 212 -6.65 -9.03 6.53
CA ILE A 212 -5.79 -8.21 5.66
C ILE A 212 -4.85 -9.14 4.90
N SER A 213 -4.84 -9.08 3.57
CA SER A 213 -3.85 -9.79 2.75
C SER A 213 -2.62 -8.92 2.54
N GLU A 214 -1.44 -9.44 2.87
CA GLU A 214 -0.19 -8.68 2.84
C GLU A 214 0.82 -9.29 1.85
N SER A 215 1.63 -8.42 1.23
CA SER A 215 2.69 -8.79 0.29
C SER A 215 2.20 -9.41 -1.02
N GLY A 216 2.89 -9.08 -2.12
CA GLY A 216 2.67 -9.74 -3.42
C GLY A 216 1.51 -9.22 -4.25
N ILE A 217 0.84 -8.15 -3.81
CA ILE A 217 -0.23 -7.47 -4.55
C ILE A 217 0.38 -6.35 -5.42
N TYR A 218 0.37 -6.56 -6.73
CA TYR A 218 0.99 -5.69 -7.73
C TYR A 218 -0.03 -5.05 -8.68
N ASN A 219 -1.22 -5.61 -8.85
CA ASN A 219 -2.21 -5.10 -9.78
C ASN A 219 -3.64 -5.28 -9.26
N HIS A 220 -4.57 -4.58 -9.92
CA HIS A 220 -5.97 -4.60 -9.56
C HIS A 220 -6.64 -5.97 -9.72
N GLN A 221 -6.21 -6.80 -10.68
CA GLN A 221 -6.78 -8.13 -10.84
C GLN A 221 -6.53 -8.99 -9.59
N GLN A 222 -5.32 -8.92 -9.01
CA GLN A 222 -5.00 -9.61 -7.76
C GLN A 222 -5.84 -9.10 -6.59
N VAL A 223 -6.09 -7.80 -6.50
CA VAL A 223 -7.03 -7.22 -5.52
C VAL A 223 -8.41 -7.86 -5.71
N ARG A 224 -8.94 -7.85 -6.94
CA ARG A 224 -10.26 -8.42 -7.27
C ARG A 224 -10.37 -9.90 -6.92
N ASP A 225 -9.34 -10.69 -7.22
CA ASP A 225 -9.31 -12.13 -6.96
C ASP A 225 -9.28 -12.46 -5.47
N LEU A 226 -8.63 -11.60 -4.67
CA LEU A 226 -8.46 -11.79 -3.23
C LEU A 226 -9.55 -11.12 -2.37
N CYS A 227 -10.33 -10.19 -2.91
CA CYS A 227 -11.44 -9.53 -2.19
C CYS A 227 -12.51 -10.50 -1.69
N ALA A 228 -12.61 -11.71 -2.26
CA ALA A 228 -13.51 -12.75 -1.76
C ALA A 228 -13.01 -13.43 -0.47
N TYR A 229 -11.73 -13.26 -0.13
CA TYR A 229 -11.05 -13.92 0.98
C TYR A 229 -10.59 -12.92 2.05
N ALA A 230 -10.26 -11.69 1.67
CA ALA A 230 -9.76 -10.67 2.57
C ALA A 230 -10.64 -9.42 2.57
N ASN A 231 -10.78 -8.79 3.73
CA ASN A 231 -11.48 -7.51 3.87
C ASN A 231 -10.62 -6.32 3.42
N GLY A 232 -9.31 -6.49 3.36
CA GLY A 232 -8.41 -5.44 2.91
C GLY A 232 -7.01 -5.92 2.55
N PHE A 233 -6.15 -4.97 2.20
CA PHE A 233 -4.80 -5.25 1.68
C PHE A 233 -3.77 -4.33 2.32
N LEU A 234 -2.57 -4.87 2.61
CA LEU A 234 -1.39 -4.06 2.92
C LEU A 234 -0.44 -4.03 1.71
N ILE A 235 -0.24 -2.85 1.14
CA ILE A 235 0.46 -2.67 -0.13
C ILE A 235 1.56 -1.62 0.01
N GLY A 236 2.80 -2.00 -0.31
CA GLY A 236 3.97 -1.12 -0.23
C GLY A 236 4.86 -1.17 -1.47
N SER A 237 5.61 -2.26 -1.65
CA SER A 237 6.67 -2.33 -2.67
C SER A 237 6.21 -2.14 -4.12
N SER A 238 4.95 -2.46 -4.45
CA SER A 238 4.39 -2.22 -5.80
C SER A 238 4.08 -0.75 -6.07
N LEU A 239 3.91 0.05 -5.01
CA LEU A 239 3.62 1.47 -5.11
C LEU A 239 4.91 2.30 -4.99
N MET A 240 5.76 1.95 -4.02
CA MET A 240 6.98 2.70 -3.73
C MET A 240 8.03 2.63 -4.84
N ALA A 241 8.01 1.57 -5.66
CA ALA A 241 8.91 1.39 -6.79
C ALA A 241 8.55 2.25 -8.01
N GLU A 242 7.38 2.88 -8.03
CA GLU A 242 6.88 3.67 -9.16
C GLU A 242 7.18 5.16 -8.95
N ASP A 243 7.62 5.85 -10.00
CA ASP A 243 7.93 7.28 -9.92
C ASP A 243 6.68 8.10 -9.57
N ASN A 244 5.57 7.84 -10.28
CA ASN A 244 4.27 8.49 -10.06
C ASN A 244 3.40 7.66 -9.11
N LEU A 245 3.47 8.00 -7.83
CA LEU A 245 2.77 7.27 -6.78
C LEU A 245 1.24 7.35 -6.90
N GLU A 246 0.69 8.53 -7.21
CA GLU A 246 -0.76 8.72 -7.38
C GLU A 246 -1.31 7.80 -8.47
N LEU A 247 -0.59 7.69 -9.60
CA LEU A 247 -0.95 6.80 -10.69
C LEU A 247 -0.84 5.32 -10.28
N ALA A 248 0.23 4.94 -9.59
CA ALA A 248 0.44 3.57 -9.10
C ALA A 248 -0.70 3.13 -8.17
N VAL A 249 -1.08 4.00 -7.22
CA VAL A 249 -2.19 3.73 -6.29
C VAL A 249 -3.49 3.52 -7.07
N ARG A 250 -3.83 4.40 -8.02
CA ARG A 250 -5.05 4.24 -8.84
C ARG A 250 -5.03 2.96 -9.66
N LYS A 251 -3.91 2.61 -10.30
CA LYS A 251 -3.77 1.38 -11.08
C LYS A 251 -4.04 0.14 -10.23
N VAL A 252 -3.57 0.09 -8.99
CA VAL A 252 -3.79 -1.05 -8.10
C VAL A 252 -5.20 -1.05 -7.49
N LEU A 253 -5.69 0.08 -7.00
CA LEU A 253 -6.97 0.16 -6.28
C LEU A 253 -8.18 0.16 -7.21
N LEU A 254 -8.07 0.79 -8.38
CA LEU A 254 -9.19 1.01 -9.30
C LEU A 254 -9.02 0.24 -10.61
N GLY A 255 -7.81 -0.14 -10.98
CA GLY A 255 -7.49 -0.76 -12.27
C GLY A 255 -7.06 0.26 -13.33
N GLU A 256 -6.58 -0.24 -14.46
CA GLU A 256 -6.14 0.57 -15.60
C GLU A 256 -7.32 1.09 -16.44
N ASN A 257 -8.24 1.79 -15.80
CA ASN A 257 -9.46 2.27 -16.43
C ASN A 257 -9.17 3.36 -17.46
N LYS A 258 -9.88 3.31 -18.59
CA LYS A 258 -9.81 4.28 -19.67
C LYS A 258 -11.15 4.98 -19.87
N VAL A 259 -11.14 6.32 -19.81
CA VAL A 259 -12.26 7.15 -20.28
C VAL A 259 -11.96 7.58 -21.72
N CYS A 260 -12.74 7.09 -22.68
CA CYS A 260 -12.43 7.22 -24.10
C CYS A 260 -13.26 8.30 -24.81
N GLY A 261 -12.65 9.00 -25.77
CA GLY A 261 -13.30 10.02 -26.60
C GLY A 261 -13.44 11.36 -25.87
N LEU A 262 -12.39 11.76 -25.15
CA LEU A 262 -12.31 13.06 -24.49
C LEU A 262 -12.09 14.14 -25.54
N THR A 263 -12.92 15.18 -25.50
CA THR A 263 -12.88 16.32 -26.43
C THR A 263 -12.68 17.67 -25.74
N HIS A 264 -12.75 17.71 -24.40
CA HIS A 264 -12.55 18.93 -23.60
C HIS A 264 -11.61 18.68 -22.42
N ALA A 265 -10.83 19.70 -22.05
CA ALA A 265 -9.92 19.66 -20.90
C ALA A 265 -10.66 19.38 -19.58
N ASP A 266 -11.82 19.99 -19.39
CA ASP A 266 -12.63 19.82 -18.17
C ASP A 266 -13.10 18.37 -17.99
N ASP A 267 -13.37 17.64 -19.07
CA ASP A 267 -13.77 16.24 -18.99
C ASP A 267 -12.58 15.33 -18.68
N ALA A 268 -11.39 15.66 -19.19
CA ALA A 268 -10.15 15.00 -18.79
C ALA A 268 -9.86 15.22 -17.30
N ALA A 269 -10.06 16.45 -16.80
CA ALA A 269 -9.93 16.79 -15.38
C ALA A 269 -10.92 16.00 -14.51
N LYS A 270 -12.20 15.93 -14.90
CA LYS A 270 -13.21 15.14 -14.18
C LYS A 270 -12.90 13.64 -14.20
N ALA A 271 -12.49 13.11 -15.35
CA ALA A 271 -12.08 11.70 -15.46
C ALA A 271 -10.90 11.39 -14.51
N TYR A 272 -9.90 12.27 -14.49
CA TYR A 272 -8.76 12.14 -13.59
C TYR A 272 -9.19 12.25 -12.12
N GLN A 273 -10.04 13.21 -11.75
CA GLN A 273 -10.54 13.34 -10.37
C GLN A 273 -11.37 12.14 -9.93
N ALA A 274 -12.08 11.49 -10.86
CA ALA A 274 -12.80 10.24 -10.62
C ALA A 274 -11.89 8.99 -10.53
N GLY A 275 -10.57 9.15 -10.72
CA GLY A 275 -9.58 8.07 -10.59
C GLY A 275 -9.24 7.36 -11.90
N ALA A 276 -9.62 7.91 -13.06
CA ALA A 276 -9.19 7.34 -14.34
C ALA A 276 -7.65 7.36 -14.46
N VAL A 277 -7.13 6.31 -15.09
CA VAL A 277 -5.70 6.14 -15.40
C VAL A 277 -5.42 6.64 -16.81
N LYS A 278 -6.27 6.25 -17.77
CA LYS A 278 -6.09 6.52 -19.20
C LYS A 278 -7.17 7.45 -19.75
N GLY A 279 -6.75 8.37 -20.62
CA GLY A 279 -7.64 9.25 -21.41
C GLY A 279 -7.57 8.88 -22.89
N GLY A 280 -8.71 8.67 -23.56
CA GLY A 280 -8.73 8.33 -24.98
C GLY A 280 -8.96 9.54 -25.87
N LEU A 281 -8.07 9.78 -26.83
CA LEU A 281 -8.20 10.79 -27.89
C LEU A 281 -8.51 10.07 -29.20
N ILE A 282 -9.54 10.48 -29.92
CA ILE A 282 -9.96 9.79 -31.16
C ILE A 282 -9.49 10.60 -32.36
N PHE A 283 -8.58 10.03 -33.15
CA PHE A 283 -8.05 10.64 -34.38
C PHE A 283 -8.76 10.15 -35.64
N VAL A 284 -9.86 9.42 -35.50
CA VAL A 284 -10.69 8.94 -36.61
C VAL A 284 -11.66 10.04 -37.03
N GLU A 285 -11.47 10.62 -38.23
CA GLU A 285 -12.17 11.84 -38.69
C GLU A 285 -13.69 11.66 -38.80
N LYS A 286 -14.16 10.43 -39.01
CA LYS A 286 -15.59 10.12 -39.07
C LYS A 286 -16.26 10.09 -37.68
N SER A 287 -15.49 10.06 -36.59
CA SER A 287 -16.04 10.01 -35.24
C SER A 287 -16.63 11.37 -34.85
N PRO A 288 -17.81 11.42 -34.22
CA PRO A 288 -18.32 12.67 -33.64
C PRO A 288 -17.48 13.18 -32.45
N ARG A 289 -16.54 12.35 -31.98
CA ARG A 289 -15.59 12.66 -30.90
C ARG A 289 -14.16 12.83 -31.44
N PHE A 290 -14.02 13.09 -32.75
CA PHE A 290 -12.73 13.37 -33.37
C PHE A 290 -12.06 14.57 -32.73
N VAL A 291 -10.74 14.51 -32.57
CA VAL A 291 -9.88 15.63 -32.21
C VAL A 291 -8.68 15.67 -33.17
N ASP A 292 -8.31 16.87 -33.60
CA ASP A 292 -7.02 17.09 -34.26
C ASP A 292 -5.89 17.27 -33.23
N ALA A 293 -4.66 17.45 -33.68
CA ALA A 293 -3.49 17.56 -32.80
C ALA A 293 -3.57 18.78 -31.86
N GLU A 294 -4.13 19.90 -32.33
CA GLU A 294 -4.28 21.11 -31.51
C GLU A 294 -5.33 20.90 -30.40
N SER A 295 -6.51 20.40 -30.78
CA SER A 295 -7.58 20.07 -29.83
C SER A 295 -7.13 19.01 -28.83
N ALA A 296 -6.39 18.00 -29.28
CA ALA A 296 -5.80 16.98 -28.42
C ALA A 296 -4.90 17.59 -27.33
N ARG A 297 -4.02 18.56 -27.68
CA ARG A 297 -3.19 19.25 -26.68
C ARG A 297 -4.02 19.98 -25.64
N ILE A 298 -5.12 20.62 -26.05
CA ILE A 298 -6.04 21.31 -25.13
C ILE A 298 -6.65 20.29 -24.16
N VAL A 299 -7.17 19.16 -24.66
CA VAL A 299 -7.71 18.09 -23.81
C VAL A 299 -6.65 17.57 -22.83
N MET A 300 -5.43 17.32 -23.33
CA MET A 300 -4.31 16.81 -22.53
C MET A 300 -3.88 17.76 -21.42
N SER A 301 -4.02 19.07 -21.63
CA SER A 301 -3.70 20.07 -20.59
C SER A 301 -4.65 20.02 -19.38
N GLY A 302 -5.81 19.38 -19.51
CA GLY A 302 -6.80 19.29 -18.43
C GLY A 302 -6.40 18.37 -17.29
N ALA A 303 -5.58 17.34 -17.54
CA ALA A 303 -5.14 16.39 -16.51
C ALA A 303 -3.92 15.57 -16.93
N PRO A 304 -3.09 15.12 -15.97
CA PRO A 304 -1.97 14.22 -16.24
C PRO A 304 -2.43 12.75 -16.37
N LEU A 305 -3.31 12.45 -17.32
CA LEU A 305 -3.71 11.08 -17.67
C LEU A 305 -2.67 10.43 -18.59
N GLU A 306 -2.63 9.09 -18.60
CA GLU A 306 -1.95 8.34 -19.67
C GLU A 306 -2.81 8.40 -20.94
N PHE A 307 -2.51 9.33 -21.84
CA PHE A 307 -3.32 9.52 -23.05
C PHE A 307 -3.04 8.45 -24.10
N VAL A 308 -4.13 7.93 -24.68
CA VAL A 308 -4.13 6.87 -25.69
C VAL A 308 -4.80 7.40 -26.95
N GLY A 309 -4.08 7.41 -28.06
CA GLY A 309 -4.62 7.78 -29.36
C GLY A 309 -5.36 6.62 -30.01
N VAL A 310 -6.58 6.84 -30.45
CA VAL A 310 -7.40 5.85 -31.15
C VAL A 310 -7.38 6.15 -32.64
N PHE A 311 -6.92 5.19 -33.42
CA PHE A 311 -6.77 5.27 -34.87
C PHE A 311 -7.56 4.13 -35.52
N GLN A 312 -7.86 4.28 -36.82
CA GLN A 312 -8.56 3.26 -37.60
C GLN A 312 -8.01 3.27 -39.02
N ASN A 313 -7.24 2.24 -39.37
CA ASN A 313 -6.63 2.05 -40.70
C ASN A 313 -5.82 3.26 -41.20
N HIS A 314 -5.24 4.03 -40.27
CA HIS A 314 -4.39 5.17 -40.62
C HIS A 314 -3.00 4.67 -41.03
N ASN A 315 -2.33 5.42 -41.91
CA ASN A 315 -0.94 5.15 -42.26
C ASN A 315 -0.07 5.10 -40.97
N PRO A 316 0.76 4.06 -40.78
CA PRO A 316 1.66 3.95 -39.63
C PRO A 316 2.54 5.17 -39.38
N GLU A 317 2.99 5.87 -40.44
CA GLU A 317 3.78 7.09 -40.32
C GLU A 317 2.97 8.21 -39.65
N PHE A 318 1.68 8.35 -39.99
CA PHE A 318 0.80 9.32 -39.34
C PHE A 318 0.58 8.97 -37.86
N VAL A 319 0.35 7.68 -37.56
CA VAL A 319 0.17 7.20 -36.18
C VAL A 319 1.43 7.47 -35.35
N ALA A 320 2.61 7.12 -35.87
CA ALA A 320 3.88 7.32 -35.21
C ALA A 320 4.19 8.81 -34.98
N ASN A 321 3.97 9.65 -36.00
CA ASN A 321 4.17 11.10 -35.88
C ASN A 321 3.24 11.71 -34.82
N THR A 322 1.95 11.36 -34.84
CA THR A 322 0.97 11.83 -33.85
C THR A 322 1.33 11.37 -32.44
N ALA A 323 1.72 10.09 -32.27
CA ALA A 323 2.11 9.54 -30.98
C ALA A 323 3.35 10.24 -30.40
N ASN A 324 4.36 10.50 -31.23
CA ASN A 324 5.58 11.20 -30.82
C ASN A 324 5.31 12.68 -30.52
N GLU A 325 4.56 13.37 -31.37
CA GLU A 325 4.22 14.79 -31.23
C GLU A 325 3.44 15.06 -29.94
N LEU A 326 2.47 14.20 -29.61
CA LEU A 326 1.62 14.33 -28.43
C LEU A 326 2.13 13.56 -27.22
N LYS A 327 3.24 12.82 -27.34
CA LYS A 327 3.79 11.94 -26.29
C LYS A 327 2.74 10.99 -25.72
N LEU A 328 1.98 10.34 -26.61
CA LEU A 328 0.94 9.39 -26.20
C LEU A 328 1.56 8.19 -25.49
N SER A 329 0.91 7.72 -24.42
CA SER A 329 1.35 6.54 -23.66
C SER A 329 1.08 5.23 -24.42
N ALA A 330 0.09 5.22 -25.31
CA ALA A 330 -0.20 4.10 -26.20
C ALA A 330 -0.97 4.57 -27.44
N VAL A 331 -1.00 3.70 -28.45
CA VAL A 331 -1.91 3.79 -29.59
C VAL A 331 -2.88 2.61 -29.56
N GLN A 332 -4.13 2.87 -29.88
CA GLN A 332 -5.20 1.88 -29.98
C GLN A 332 -5.63 1.79 -31.44
N LEU A 333 -5.29 0.68 -32.08
CA LEU A 333 -5.72 0.33 -33.43
C LEU A 333 -7.17 -0.20 -33.36
N HIS A 334 -8.07 0.36 -34.17
CA HIS A 334 -9.51 0.15 -34.07
C HIS A 334 -10.18 0.03 -35.45
N GLY A 335 -9.44 -0.51 -36.41
CA GLY A 335 -9.91 -0.89 -37.73
C GLY A 335 -9.65 -2.37 -38.03
N ASP A 336 -9.16 -2.60 -39.24
CA ASP A 336 -8.83 -3.91 -39.79
C ASP A 336 -7.29 -4.07 -39.92
N GLU A 337 -6.53 -3.38 -39.05
CA GLU A 337 -5.07 -3.46 -39.04
C GLU A 337 -4.61 -4.91 -38.82
N ASP A 338 -3.63 -5.35 -39.61
CA ASP A 338 -3.08 -6.71 -39.55
C ASP A 338 -1.62 -6.69 -39.07
N GLN A 339 -0.97 -7.86 -39.01
CA GLN A 339 0.40 -7.93 -38.53
C GLN A 339 1.43 -7.29 -39.48
N ALA A 340 1.04 -7.00 -40.72
CA ALA A 340 1.89 -6.42 -41.75
C ALA A 340 1.68 -4.90 -41.92
N THR A 341 0.59 -4.34 -41.38
CA THR A 341 0.15 -2.96 -41.60
C THR A 341 0.00 -2.14 -40.32
#